data_AF-A0A6A5HIE2-F1
#
_entry.id   AF-A0A6A5HIE2-F1
#
_cell.length_a   1.000
_cell.length_b   1.000
_cell.length_c   1.000
_cell.angle_alpha   90.00
_cell.angle_beta   90.00
_cell.angle_gamma   90.00
#
_symmetry.space_group_name_H-M   'P 1'
#
loop_
_entity.id
_entity.type
_entity.pdbx_description
1 polymer ?
#
loop_
_entity_poly.entity_id
_entity_poly.type
_entity_poly.pdbx_seq_one_letter_code
_entity_poly.pdbx_strand_id
1 'polypeptide(L)'
;MSPNRKNTKCPINVETDRMMTFLADYTKNVEFPVQMSLLWKEYKTRCETHRKVDTLRKLFSQKLAPNIWKTETLDDQTKLVILFATSTPMNLQYLKMLVKLHNYPHKAISEFKIKEKPR
;
A
#
# COMPACT_ATOMS: atom_id res chain seq x y z
N MET A 1 -27.04 -29.84 14.12
CA MET A 1 -25.56 -29.87 14.04
C MET A 1 -25.11 -28.66 13.22
N SER A 2 -24.55 -27.64 13.87
CA SER A 2 -24.01 -26.47 13.15
C SER A 2 -22.69 -26.85 12.47
N PRO A 3 -22.43 -26.42 11.22
CA PRO A 3 -21.20 -26.79 10.54
C PRO A 3 -20.01 -26.14 11.25
N ASN A 4 -19.07 -27.00 11.60
CA ASN A 4 -17.76 -26.68 12.14
C ASN A 4 -17.04 -25.72 11.18
N ARG A 5 -17.12 -24.41 11.47
CA ARG A 5 -16.33 -23.38 10.79
C ARG A 5 -14.86 -23.61 11.14
N LYS A 6 -14.17 -24.43 10.37
CA LYS A 6 -12.72 -24.54 10.41
C LYS A 6 -12.16 -23.14 10.18
N ASN A 7 -11.71 -22.49 11.25
CA ASN A 7 -11.08 -21.19 11.27
C ASN A 7 -9.66 -21.31 10.68
N THR A 8 -9.57 -21.63 9.39
CA THR A 8 -8.31 -21.60 8.65
C THR A 8 -8.02 -20.15 8.30
N LYS A 9 -7.32 -19.46 9.20
CA LYS A 9 -6.82 -18.11 9.00
C LYS A 9 -6.06 -18.04 7.67
N CYS A 10 -6.49 -17.18 6.75
CA CYS A 10 -5.81 -16.95 5.47
C CYS A 10 -4.30 -16.73 5.71
N PRO A 11 -3.39 -17.44 5.02
CA PRO A 11 -1.94 -17.23 5.14
C PRO A 11 -1.55 -15.77 4.92
N ILE A 12 -0.52 -15.28 5.62
CA ILE A 12 -0.16 -13.86 5.58
C ILE A 12 0.27 -13.43 4.17
N ASN A 13 1.02 -14.26 3.45
CA ASN A 13 1.46 -13.99 2.07
C ASN A 13 0.27 -13.83 1.12
N VAL A 14 -0.70 -14.75 1.19
CA VAL A 14 -1.93 -14.69 0.38
C VAL A 14 -2.74 -13.42 0.71
N GLU A 15 -2.84 -13.07 1.99
CA GLU A 15 -3.50 -11.83 2.41
C GLU A 15 -2.79 -10.60 1.85
N THR A 16 -1.46 -10.55 1.92
CA THR A 16 -0.68 -9.41 1.42
C THR A 16 -0.80 -9.23 -0.08
N ASP A 17 -0.88 -10.31 -0.86
CA ASP A 17 -1.10 -10.24 -2.31
C ASP A 17 -2.49 -9.70 -2.65
N ARG A 18 -3.52 -10.15 -1.91
CA ARG A 18 -4.88 -9.62 -2.01
C ARG A 18 -4.94 -8.14 -1.63
N MET A 19 -4.22 -7.73 -0.59
CA MET A 19 -4.14 -6.32 -0.19
C MET A 19 -3.55 -5.47 -1.31
N MET A 20 -2.47 -5.91 -1.98
CA MET A 20 -1.85 -5.17 -3.08
C MET A 20 -2.77 -5.06 -4.29
N THR A 21 -3.45 -6.16 -4.66
CA THR A 21 -4.44 -6.17 -5.75
C THR A 21 -5.60 -5.21 -5.44
N PHE A 22 -6.13 -5.29 -4.22
CA PHE A 22 -7.20 -4.38 -3.77
C PHE A 22 -6.76 -2.92 -3.82
N LEU A 23 -5.56 -2.57 -3.34
CA LEU A 23 -5.06 -1.20 -3.37
C LEU A 23 -4.94 -0.66 -4.80
N ALA A 24 -4.42 -1.48 -5.72
CA ALA A 24 -4.31 -1.11 -7.14
C ALA A 24 -5.68 -0.80 -7.75
N ASP A 25 -6.71 -1.59 -7.44
CA ASP A 25 -8.07 -1.33 -7.93
C ASP A 25 -8.75 -0.17 -7.20
N TYR A 26 -8.58 -0.09 -5.88
CA TYR A 26 -9.19 0.93 -5.04
C TYR A 26 -8.75 2.33 -5.48
N THR A 27 -7.45 2.51 -5.69
CA THR A 27 -6.82 3.81 -5.97
C THR A 27 -7.09 4.36 -7.37
N LYS A 28 -7.72 3.59 -8.27
CA LYS A 28 -8.12 4.07 -9.61
C LYS A 28 -9.19 5.16 -9.56
N ASN A 29 -10.07 5.13 -8.54
CA ASN A 29 -11.32 5.91 -8.54
C ASN A 29 -11.54 6.75 -7.27
N VAL A 30 -10.52 6.92 -6.41
CA VAL A 30 -10.67 7.66 -5.14
C VAL A 30 -10.00 9.02 -5.19
N GLU A 31 -10.66 9.98 -4.54
CA GLU A 31 -10.07 11.27 -4.19
C GLU A 31 -8.97 11.07 -3.13
N PHE A 32 -7.87 11.82 -3.28
CA PHE A 32 -6.69 11.70 -2.44
C PHE A 32 -6.64 12.82 -1.37
N PRO A 33 -6.07 12.56 -0.18
CA PRO A 33 -5.54 11.28 0.31
C PRO A 33 -6.63 10.37 0.92
N VAL A 34 -6.41 9.06 0.85
CA VAL A 34 -7.35 8.06 1.36
C VAL A 34 -7.32 8.00 2.89
N GLN A 35 -8.50 7.97 3.52
CA GLN A 35 -8.60 7.69 4.95
C GLN A 35 -8.31 6.21 5.24
N MET A 36 -7.13 5.90 5.78
CA MET A 36 -6.66 4.52 6.02
C MET A 36 -7.62 3.66 6.86
N SER A 37 -8.33 4.26 7.82
CA SER A 37 -9.31 3.52 8.63
C SER A 37 -10.53 3.06 7.81
N LEU A 38 -10.97 3.86 6.84
CA LEU A 38 -12.06 3.50 5.92
C LEU A 38 -11.58 2.47 4.90
N LEU A 39 -10.41 2.69 4.30
CA LEU A 39 -9.77 1.76 3.36
C LEU A 39 -9.73 0.32 3.90
N TRP A 40 -9.25 0.12 5.13
CA TRP A 40 -9.13 -1.22 5.70
C TRP A 40 -10.46 -1.81 6.19
N LYS A 41 -11.43 -0.98 6.57
CA LYS A 41 -12.81 -1.44 6.82
C LYS A 41 -13.42 -1.96 5.53
N GLU A 42 -13.22 -1.24 4.44
CA GLU A 42 -13.74 -1.59 3.13
C GLU A 42 -13.07 -2.83 2.55
N TYR A 43 -11.74 -2.93 2.63
CA TYR A 43 -11.01 -4.16 2.32
C TYR A 43 -11.56 -5.35 3.10
N LYS A 44 -11.77 -5.17 4.41
CA LYS A 44 -12.31 -6.23 5.27
C LYS A 44 -13.68 -6.71 4.80
N THR A 45 -14.55 -5.78 4.44
CA THR A 45 -15.89 -6.09 3.94
C THR A 45 -15.85 -6.76 2.57
N ARG A 46 -15.09 -6.22 1.61
CA ARG A 46 -15.04 -6.71 0.22
C ARG A 46 -14.28 -8.04 0.06
N CYS A 47 -13.24 -8.27 0.86
CA CYS A 47 -12.40 -9.45 0.76
C CYS A 47 -12.69 -10.50 1.84
N GLU A 48 -13.73 -10.28 2.66
CA GLU A 48 -14.22 -11.19 3.70
C GLU A 48 -13.14 -11.69 4.69
N THR A 49 -12.12 -10.87 4.96
CA THR A 49 -11.03 -11.28 5.85
C THR A 49 -11.46 -11.26 7.32
N HIS A 50 -11.07 -12.31 8.05
CA HIS A 50 -11.29 -12.41 9.50
C HIS A 50 -10.31 -11.55 10.31
N ARG A 51 -9.32 -10.91 9.67
CA ARG A 51 -8.34 -10.08 10.38
C ARG A 51 -8.98 -8.81 10.93
N LYS A 52 -8.46 -8.34 12.06
CA LYS A 52 -8.85 -7.03 12.61
C LYS A 52 -8.30 -5.92 11.71
N VAL A 53 -9.03 -4.81 11.60
CA VAL A 53 -8.61 -3.63 10.84
C VAL A 53 -7.21 -3.14 11.26
N ASP A 54 -6.91 -3.14 12.56
CA ASP A 54 -5.58 -2.79 13.05
C ASP A 54 -4.48 -3.75 12.59
N THR A 55 -4.80 -5.05 12.45
CA THR A 55 -3.85 -6.03 11.92
C THR A 55 -3.56 -5.76 10.45
N LEU A 56 -4.58 -5.42 9.65
CA LEU A 56 -4.42 -5.05 8.25
C LEU A 56 -3.58 -3.79 8.09
N ARG A 57 -3.89 -2.75 8.88
CA ARG A 57 -3.11 -1.52 8.93
C ARG A 57 -1.63 -1.78 9.24
N LYS A 58 -1.34 -2.61 10.26
CA LYS A 58 0.04 -2.98 10.62
C LYS A 58 0.73 -3.78 9.51
N LEU A 59 0.02 -4.73 8.88
CA LEU A 59 0.57 -5.50 7.76
C LEU A 59 0.98 -4.57 6.62
N PHE A 60 0.12 -3.61 6.26
CA PHE A 60 0.46 -2.64 5.25
C PHE A 60 1.66 -1.79 5.65
N SER A 61 1.59 -1.09 6.78
CA SER A 61 2.59 -0.10 7.16
C SER A 61 3.97 -0.70 7.46
N GLN A 62 4.02 -1.94 7.97
CA GLN A 62 5.27 -2.57 8.39
C GLN A 62 5.86 -3.52 7.35
N LYS A 63 5.04 -4.08 6.44
CA LYS A 63 5.52 -5.06 5.45
C LYS A 63 5.41 -4.56 4.02
N LEU A 64 4.21 -4.16 3.60
CA LEU A 64 3.93 -3.84 2.21
C LEU A 64 4.51 -2.48 1.81
N ALA A 65 4.10 -1.41 2.50
CA ALA A 65 4.51 -0.04 2.19
C ALA A 65 6.04 0.14 2.08
N PRO A 66 6.87 -0.35 3.03
CA PRO A 66 8.32 -0.20 2.93
C PRO A 66 8.97 -0.96 1.77
N ASN A 67 8.31 -2.00 1.27
CA ASN A 67 8.82 -2.91 0.24
C ASN A 67 8.05 -2.84 -1.08
N ILE A 68 7.13 -1.88 -1.25
CA ILE A 68 6.26 -1.80 -2.43
C ILE A 68 7.03 -1.72 -3.76
N TRP A 69 8.23 -1.13 -3.73
CA TRP A 69 9.12 -1.03 -4.87
C TRP A 69 9.67 -2.37 -5.34
N LYS A 70 9.74 -3.37 -4.46
CA LYS A 70 10.18 -4.74 -4.76
C LYS A 70 9.05 -5.60 -5.35
N THR A 71 7.81 -5.11 -5.34
CA THR A 71 6.67 -5.88 -5.81
C THR A 71 6.70 -5.96 -7.33
N GLU A 72 6.95 -7.16 -7.89
CA GLU A 72 7.00 -7.38 -9.33
C GLU A 72 5.60 -7.45 -9.98
N THR A 73 4.56 -7.68 -9.18
CA THR A 73 3.17 -7.82 -9.66
C THR A 73 2.49 -6.49 -10.02
N LEU A 74 3.12 -5.35 -9.73
CA LEU A 74 2.60 -4.02 -10.03
C LEU A 74 3.61 -3.24 -10.86
N ASP A 75 3.12 -2.46 -11.82
CA ASP A 75 3.94 -1.48 -12.53
C ASP A 75 4.28 -0.27 -11.63
N ASP A 76 5.29 0.52 -12.03
CA ASP A 76 5.77 1.65 -11.24
C ASP A 76 4.73 2.77 -11.09
N GLN A 77 3.88 3.01 -12.09
CA GLN A 77 2.82 4.01 -12.00
C GLN A 77 1.80 3.62 -10.92
N THR A 78 1.37 2.36 -10.90
CA THR A 78 0.45 1.83 -9.89
C THR A 78 1.06 1.91 -8.48
N LYS A 79 2.34 1.55 -8.32
CA LYS A 79 3.04 1.69 -7.03
C LYS A 79 3.07 3.13 -6.54
N LEU A 80 3.36 4.08 -7.43
CA LEU A 80 3.38 5.50 -7.12
C LEU A 80 2.01 6.04 -6.71
N VAL A 81 0.96 5.66 -7.44
CA VAL A 81 -0.42 6.02 -7.10
C VAL A 81 -0.79 5.50 -5.73
N ILE A 82 -0.48 4.24 -5.41
CA ILE A 82 -0.73 3.67 -4.08
C ILE A 82 0.01 4.48 -3.00
N LEU A 83 1.31 4.72 -3.16
CA LEU A 83 2.10 5.48 -2.19
C LEU A 83 1.54 6.87 -1.94
N PHE A 84 1.14 7.56 -3.01
CA PHE A 84 0.54 8.89 -2.93
C PHE A 84 -0.81 8.84 -2.22
N ALA A 85 -1.69 7.92 -2.63
CA ALA A 85 -3.03 7.73 -2.09
C ALA A 85 -3.01 7.46 -0.59
N THR A 86 -2.08 6.62 -0.14
CA THR A 86 -1.92 6.24 1.26
C THR A 86 -1.02 7.18 2.05
N SER A 87 -0.60 8.31 1.46
CA SER A 87 0.36 9.27 2.07
C SER A 87 1.60 8.58 2.66
N THR A 88 2.05 7.51 1.99
CA THR A 88 3.16 6.69 2.45
C THR A 88 4.47 7.29 1.96
N PRO A 89 5.46 7.50 2.85
CA PRO A 89 6.76 8.01 2.45
C PRO A 89 7.40 7.11 1.40
N MET A 90 7.86 7.72 0.31
CA MET A 90 8.57 7.01 -0.75
C MET A 90 10.00 6.71 -0.31
N ASN A 91 10.45 5.48 -0.55
CA ASN A 91 11.84 5.12 -0.31
C ASN A 91 12.79 5.93 -1.23
N LEU A 92 13.83 6.55 -0.65
CA LEU A 92 14.76 7.40 -1.40
C LEU A 92 15.51 6.65 -2.52
N GLN A 93 15.83 5.37 -2.32
CA GLN A 93 16.47 4.54 -3.35
C GLN A 93 15.52 4.28 -4.51
N TYR A 94 14.24 4.05 -4.23
CA TYR A 94 13.21 3.92 -5.26
C TYR A 94 13.02 5.23 -6.04
N LEU A 95 12.96 6.37 -5.35
CA LEU A 95 12.91 7.69 -5.99
C LEU A 95 14.11 7.92 -6.92
N LYS A 96 15.33 7.62 -6.46
CA LYS A 96 16.54 7.73 -7.28
C LYS A 96 16.48 6.85 -8.53
N MET A 97 15.92 5.65 -8.42
CA MET A 97 15.73 4.74 -9.55
C MET A 97 14.76 5.32 -10.59
N LEU A 98 13.61 5.82 -10.14
CA LEU A 98 12.60 6.43 -11.02
C LEU A 98 13.14 7.68 -11.73
N VAL A 99 13.88 8.53 -11.02
CA VAL A 99 14.50 9.73 -11.61
C VAL A 99 15.48 9.36 -12.72
N LYS A 100 16.33 8.34 -12.50
CA LYS A 100 17.27 7.86 -13.52
C LYS A 100 16.55 7.27 -14.73
N LEU A 101 15.49 6.50 -14.49
CA LEU A 101 14.71 5.85 -15.56
C LEU A 101 14.02 6.88 -16.47
N HIS A 102 13.50 7.95 -15.88
CA HIS A 102 12.71 8.96 -16.60
C HIS A 102 13.46 10.27 -16.88
N ASN A 103 14.77 10.32 -16.64
CA ASN A 103 15.64 11.48 -16.86
C ASN A 103 15.10 12.79 -16.21
N TYR A 104 14.44 12.68 -15.04
CA TYR A 104 13.87 13.83 -14.36
C TYR A 104 14.98 14.77 -13.87
N PRO A 105 14.88 16.10 -14.10
CA PRO A 105 15.90 17.04 -13.67
C PRO A 105 16.03 17.06 -12.14
N HIS A 106 17.27 17.00 -11.65
CA HIS A 106 17.66 16.90 -10.23
C HIS A 106 16.96 17.89 -9.27
N LYS A 107 16.44 19.03 -9.76
CA LYS A 107 15.72 20.05 -8.96
C LYS A 107 14.41 19.55 -8.35
N ALA A 108 13.70 18.59 -8.94
CA ALA A 108 12.44 18.09 -8.39
C ALA A 108 12.64 17.25 -7.09
N ILE A 109 13.83 16.67 -6.90
CA ILE A 109 14.12 15.76 -5.77
C ILE A 109 14.20 16.52 -4.44
N SER A 110 14.63 17.79 -4.45
CA SER A 110 14.67 18.63 -3.24
C SER A 110 13.27 18.95 -2.70
N GLU A 111 12.24 18.98 -3.56
CA GLU A 111 10.88 19.32 -3.15
C GLU A 111 10.17 18.16 -2.46
N PHE A 112 10.44 16.91 -2.88
CA PHE A 112 9.91 15.71 -2.20
C PHE A 112 10.51 15.47 -0.81
N LYS A 113 11.70 16.01 -0.53
CA LYS A 113 12.37 15.92 0.78
C LYS A 113 11.73 16.76 1.89
N ILE A 114 10.70 17.57 1.61
CA ILE A 114 10.17 18.58 2.55
C ILE A 114 9.22 17.98 3.62
N LYS A 115 8.81 16.71 3.55
CA LYS A 115 7.86 16.12 4.52
C LYS A 115 8.46 15.31 5.68
N GLU A 116 9.78 15.19 5.81
CA GLU A 116 10.37 14.70 7.06
C GLU A 116 10.60 15.85 8.04
N LYS A 117 9.51 16.30 8.69
CA LYS A 117 9.62 17.10 9.92
C LYS A 117 9.27 16.21 11.12
N PRO A 118 10.18 16.02 12.09
CA PRO A 118 9.83 15.34 13.33
C PRO A 118 8.87 16.23 14.13
N ARG A 119 7.78 15.64 14.63
CA ARG A 119 7.08 16.12 15.82
C ARG A 119 7.38 15.17 16.95
#